data_AF-A0A9D5S1F3-F1
#
_entry.id   AF-A0A9D5S1F3-F1
#
_cell.length_a   1.000
_cell.length_b   1.000
_cell.length_c   1.000
_cell.angle_alpha   90.00
_cell.angle_beta   90.00
_cell.angle_gamma   90.00
#
_symmetry.space_group_name_H-M   'P 1'
#
loop_
_entity.id
_entity.type
_entity.pdbx_description
1 polymer ?
#
loop_
_entity_poly.entity_id
_entity_poly.type
_entity_poly.pdbx_seq_one_letter_code
_entity_poly.pdbx_strand_id
1 'polypeptide(L)'
;MSKYLKISLGVIGGIILLFIIDLMCIFAINRPLLAIKEDNGDSVNLIYRGILYDTYNCHEFSKPQIKVKGAKYTCAVLEFDEQVESNYKLTEIENVSANIYDISLTGATIIIKDTNEKPYIQGEWYKIEKQVDGKWYEVKTLLDNYGFNSIGYLPDENNEVKHVIDWEWLYGELPLGSYRILKEVGGKYISIEFNIATTSKG
;
A
#
# COMPACT_ATOMS: atom_id res chain seq x y z
N MET A 1 48.52 -32.23 -20.69
CA MET A 1 48.02 -31.78 -22.00
C MET A 1 46.64 -31.16 -21.79
N SER A 2 46.54 -29.86 -21.54
CA SER A 2 45.25 -29.19 -21.29
C SER A 2 44.56 -28.89 -22.62
N LYS A 3 43.40 -29.51 -22.87
CA LYS A 3 42.54 -29.19 -24.01
C LYS A 3 41.85 -27.86 -23.74
N TYR A 4 42.36 -26.76 -24.30
CA TYR A 4 41.62 -25.50 -24.32
C TYR A 4 40.53 -25.54 -25.40
N LEU A 5 39.30 -25.22 -25.01
CA LEU A 5 38.15 -25.09 -25.91
C LEU A 5 38.29 -23.80 -26.73
N LYS A 6 38.51 -23.90 -28.04
CA LYS A 6 38.53 -22.75 -28.95
C LYS A 6 37.09 -22.30 -29.24
N ILE A 7 36.60 -21.30 -28.52
CA ILE A 7 35.31 -20.65 -28.81
C ILE A 7 35.56 -19.59 -29.90
N SER A 8 34.78 -19.63 -30.99
CA SER A 8 34.93 -18.65 -32.08
C SER A 8 34.34 -17.29 -31.70
N LEU A 9 34.88 -16.20 -32.27
CA LEU A 9 34.37 -14.84 -32.06
C LEU A 9 32.87 -14.72 -32.38
N GLY A 10 32.38 -15.46 -33.38
CA GLY A 10 30.95 -15.47 -33.74
C GLY A 10 30.06 -16.05 -32.64
N VAL A 11 30.52 -17.09 -31.94
CA VAL A 11 29.78 -17.67 -30.81
C VAL A 11 29.74 -16.69 -29.63
N ILE A 12 30.84 -16.00 -29.37
CA ILE A 12 30.91 -14.96 -28.31
C ILE A 12 29.94 -13.81 -28.63
N GLY A 13 29.93 -13.34 -29.88
CA GLY A 13 29.02 -12.28 -30.32
C GLY A 13 27.54 -12.65 -30.19
N GLY A 14 27.18 -13.89 -30.55
CA GLY A 14 25.80 -14.39 -30.38
C GLY A 14 25.36 -14.44 -28.92
N ILE A 15 26.25 -14.88 -28.01
CA ILE A 15 25.99 -14.91 -26.57
C ILE A 15 25.75 -13.49 -26.02
N ILE A 16 26.57 -12.52 -26.43
CA ILE A 16 26.41 -11.11 -26.01
C ILE A 16 25.06 -10.54 -26.47
N LEU A 17 24.68 -10.79 -27.74
CA LEU A 17 23.41 -10.30 -28.27
C LEU A 17 22.21 -10.86 -27.51
N LEU A 18 22.25 -12.15 -27.14
CA LEU A 18 21.19 -12.78 -26.34
C LEU A 18 21.05 -12.11 -24.97
N PHE A 19 22.15 -11.76 -24.30
CA PHE A 19 22.10 -11.06 -23.02
C PHE A 19 21.52 -9.65 -23.15
N ILE A 20 21.82 -8.94 -24.24
CA ILE A 20 21.25 -7.62 -24.50
C ILE A 20 19.73 -7.72 -24.70
N ILE A 21 19.26 -8.72 -25.46
CA ILE A 21 17.83 -8.96 -25.67
C ILE A 21 17.13 -9.27 -24.34
N ASP A 22 17.70 -10.17 -23.54
CA ASP A 22 17.17 -10.54 -22.23
C ASP A 22 17.05 -9.31 -21.30
N LEU A 23 18.07 -8.45 -21.31
CA LEU A 23 18.07 -7.20 -20.54
C LEU A 23 16.99 -6.22 -21.04
N MET A 24 16.81 -6.08 -22.35
CA MET A 24 15.73 -5.27 -22.92
C MET A 24 14.35 -5.79 -22.49
N CYS A 25 14.15 -7.11 -22.45
CA CYS A 25 12.90 -7.70 -21.97
C CYS A 25 12.63 -7.35 -20.50
N ILE A 26 13.64 -7.41 -19.63
CA ILE A 26 13.46 -7.06 -18.22
C ILE A 26 12.97 -5.62 -18.05
N PHE A 27 13.51 -4.67 -18.83
CA PHE A 27 13.10 -3.27 -18.72
C PHE A 27 11.79 -2.94 -19.44
N ALA A 28 11.43 -3.67 -20.49
CA ALA A 28 10.21 -3.41 -21.27
C ALA A 28 8.98 -4.12 -20.71
N ILE A 29 9.13 -5.35 -20.23
CA ILE A 29 8.02 -6.23 -19.82
C ILE A 29 8.18 -6.80 -18.41
N ASN A 30 9.13 -6.29 -17.62
CA ASN A 30 9.40 -6.71 -16.23
C ASN A 30 9.67 -8.21 -16.05
N ARG A 31 10.10 -8.90 -17.11
CA ARG A 31 10.33 -10.33 -17.11
C ARG A 31 11.52 -10.70 -18.00
N PRO A 32 12.49 -11.48 -17.49
CA PRO A 32 13.56 -12.03 -18.32
C PRO A 32 13.04 -13.14 -19.24
N LEU A 33 13.68 -13.26 -20.40
CA LEU A 33 13.47 -14.32 -21.38
C LEU A 33 14.21 -15.60 -20.96
N LEU A 34 15.43 -15.47 -20.42
CA LEU A 34 16.32 -16.58 -20.07
C LEU A 34 16.47 -16.74 -18.56
N ALA A 35 15.39 -17.17 -17.91
CA ALA A 35 15.44 -17.47 -16.47
C ALA A 35 14.49 -18.59 -16.06
N ILE A 36 14.87 -19.25 -14.97
CA ILE A 36 14.00 -20.18 -14.25
C ILE A 36 13.23 -19.37 -13.20
N LYS A 37 11.90 -19.41 -13.26
CA LYS A 37 11.07 -18.85 -12.18
C LYS A 37 11.25 -19.73 -10.94
N GLU A 38 11.66 -19.14 -9.84
CA GLU A 38 11.68 -19.80 -8.54
C GLU A 38 10.32 -19.60 -7.88
N ASP A 39 9.73 -20.69 -7.40
CA ASP A 39 8.54 -20.67 -6.56
C ASP A 39 8.99 -20.84 -5.11
N ASN A 40 9.01 -19.73 -4.39
CA ASN A 40 9.37 -19.63 -2.97
C ASN A 40 8.12 -19.58 -2.07
N GLY A 41 6.93 -19.88 -2.59
CA GLY A 41 5.67 -19.71 -1.87
C GLY A 41 5.20 -18.26 -1.74
N ASP A 42 5.96 -17.30 -2.27
CA ASP A 42 5.63 -15.88 -2.33
C ASP A 42 5.18 -15.55 -3.76
N SER A 43 3.86 -15.55 -3.97
CA SER A 43 3.27 -15.25 -5.28
C SER A 43 3.39 -13.77 -5.67
N VAL A 44 3.75 -12.92 -4.69
CA VAL A 44 3.82 -11.47 -4.82
C VAL A 44 5.23 -11.04 -5.24
N ASN A 45 6.28 -11.56 -4.57
CA ASN A 45 7.67 -11.29 -4.94
C ASN A 45 8.24 -12.43 -5.79
N LEU A 46 8.27 -12.21 -7.10
CA LEU A 46 8.75 -13.21 -8.05
C LEU A 46 10.26 -13.10 -8.27
N ILE A 47 10.96 -14.23 -8.11
CA ILE A 47 12.39 -14.32 -8.38
C ILE A 47 12.63 -15.13 -9.65
N TYR A 48 13.35 -14.54 -10.58
CA TYR A 48 13.80 -15.20 -11.81
C TYR A 48 15.31 -15.44 -11.74
N ARG A 49 15.70 -16.72 -11.69
CA ARG A 49 17.10 -17.15 -11.63
C ARG A 49 17.67 -17.27 -13.04
N GLY A 50 18.52 -16.32 -13.41
CA GLY A 50 19.25 -16.33 -14.68
C GLY A 50 20.65 -16.93 -14.54
N ILE A 51 21.39 -16.91 -15.66
CA ILE A 51 22.77 -17.45 -15.74
C ILE A 51 23.76 -16.45 -15.14
N LEU A 52 23.72 -15.19 -15.58
CA LEU A 52 24.66 -14.15 -15.15
C LEU A 52 24.13 -13.28 -14.02
N TYR A 53 22.82 -13.18 -13.90
CA TYR A 53 22.14 -12.36 -12.92
C TYR A 53 20.81 -12.99 -12.53
N ASP A 54 20.34 -12.66 -11.34
CA ASP A 54 18.98 -12.94 -10.88
C ASP A 54 18.16 -11.65 -10.98
N THR A 55 16.89 -11.77 -11.35
CA THR A 55 15.95 -10.65 -11.46
C THR A 55 14.89 -10.80 -10.38
N TYR A 56 14.73 -9.78 -9.55
CA TYR A 56 13.82 -9.74 -8.42
C TYR A 56 12.69 -8.77 -8.74
N ASN A 57 11.50 -9.31 -8.96
CA ASN A 57 10.30 -8.51 -9.10
C ASN A 57 9.69 -8.34 -7.71
N CYS A 58 10.16 -7.33 -6.98
CA CYS A 58 9.65 -7.03 -5.64
C CYS A 58 8.45 -6.08 -5.77
N HIS A 59 7.37 -6.38 -5.06
CA HIS A 59 6.13 -5.60 -5.13
C HIS A 59 6.29 -4.11 -4.77
N GLU A 60 7.22 -3.81 -3.88
CA GLU A 60 7.52 -2.46 -3.41
C GLU A 60 8.18 -1.57 -4.47
N PHE A 61 8.78 -2.16 -5.51
CA PHE A 61 9.45 -1.40 -6.57
C PHE A 61 8.65 -1.45 -7.86
N SER A 62 8.44 -0.28 -8.47
CA SER A 62 7.83 -0.18 -9.80
C SER A 62 8.67 -0.81 -10.92
N LYS A 63 9.91 -1.22 -10.62
CA LYS A 63 10.86 -1.83 -11.57
C LYS A 63 11.60 -3.02 -10.95
N PRO A 64 11.87 -4.09 -11.75
CA PRO A 64 12.65 -5.23 -11.29
C PRO A 64 14.07 -4.85 -10.88
N GLN A 65 14.56 -5.52 -9.83
CA GLN A 65 15.92 -5.35 -9.33
C GLN A 65 16.81 -6.44 -9.91
N ILE A 66 17.86 -6.06 -10.66
CA ILE A 66 18.79 -6.99 -11.27
C ILE A 66 20.04 -7.10 -10.40
N LYS A 67 20.47 -8.32 -10.09
CA LYS A 67 21.65 -8.58 -9.26
C LYS A 67 22.52 -9.64 -9.90
N VAL A 68 23.83 -9.42 -9.92
CA VAL A 68 24.79 -10.39 -10.44
C VAL A 68 24.65 -11.73 -9.72
N LYS A 69 24.87 -12.83 -10.45
CA LYS A 69 24.67 -14.18 -9.91
C LYS A 69 25.50 -14.39 -8.65
N GLY A 70 24.86 -14.90 -7.60
CA GLY A 70 25.51 -15.16 -6.31
C GLY A 70 25.66 -13.93 -5.43
N ALA A 71 25.27 -12.73 -5.87
CA ALA A 71 25.07 -11.62 -4.96
C ALA A 71 24.02 -11.99 -3.93
N LYS A 72 24.33 -11.77 -2.65
CA LYS A 72 23.33 -11.86 -1.59
C LYS A 72 22.36 -10.72 -1.79
N TYR A 73 21.17 -11.05 -2.28
CA TYR A 73 20.07 -10.13 -2.41
C TYR A 73 18.78 -10.91 -2.21
N THR A 74 17.92 -10.34 -1.41
CA THR A 74 16.53 -10.72 -1.27
C THR A 74 15.74 -9.45 -1.57
N CYS A 75 14.51 -9.58 -2.04
CA CYS A 75 13.60 -8.45 -1.89
C CYS A 75 13.66 -8.04 -0.43
N ALA A 76 13.71 -6.73 -0.16
CA ALA A 76 13.50 -6.27 1.20
C ALA A 76 12.13 -6.85 1.59
N VAL A 77 12.13 -7.84 2.47
CA VAL A 77 11.04 -7.94 3.41
C VAL A 77 11.34 -6.72 4.26
N LEU A 78 10.63 -5.62 4.04
CA LEU A 78 10.54 -4.61 5.09
C LEU A 78 10.28 -5.43 6.34
N GLU A 79 11.24 -5.39 7.28
CA GLU A 79 11.08 -6.02 8.58
C GLU A 79 9.68 -5.67 9.01
N PHE A 80 8.91 -6.74 9.21
CA PHE A 80 7.49 -6.74 9.47
C PHE A 80 7.22 -5.67 10.52
N ASP A 81 6.88 -4.46 10.09
CA ASP A 81 6.31 -3.49 11.01
C ASP A 81 4.95 -4.08 11.27
N GLU A 82 4.81 -4.60 12.47
CA GLU A 82 3.72 -5.44 12.93
C GLU A 82 2.43 -4.95 12.28
N GLN A 83 1.86 -5.74 11.36
CA GLN A 83 0.51 -5.46 10.89
C GLN A 83 -0.39 -5.62 12.12
N VAL A 84 -0.60 -4.52 12.84
CA VAL A 84 -1.39 -4.50 14.05
C VAL A 84 -2.83 -4.67 13.61
N GLU A 85 -3.33 -5.90 13.71
CA GLU A 85 -4.74 -6.19 13.51
C GLU A 85 -5.54 -5.33 14.47
N SER A 86 -6.54 -4.62 13.95
CA SER A 86 -7.37 -3.69 14.69
C SER A 86 -8.02 -4.38 15.88
N ASN A 87 -7.88 -3.78 17.07
CA ASN A 87 -8.58 -4.22 18.28
C ASN A 87 -9.68 -3.23 18.72
N TYR A 88 -10.00 -2.25 17.87
CA TYR A 88 -11.01 -1.24 18.18
C TYR A 88 -12.40 -1.85 18.30
N LYS A 89 -13.07 -1.56 19.42
CA LYS A 89 -14.47 -1.94 19.63
C LYS A 89 -15.40 -0.95 18.92
N LEU A 90 -15.77 -1.29 17.70
CA LEU A 90 -16.74 -0.52 16.91
C LEU A 90 -18.13 -0.60 17.52
N THR A 91 -18.85 0.52 17.49
CA THR A 91 -20.20 0.61 18.04
C THR A 91 -21.10 1.41 17.10
N GLU A 92 -22.29 0.89 16.83
CA GLU A 92 -23.37 1.70 16.26
C GLU A 92 -23.90 2.63 17.35
N ILE A 93 -23.90 3.93 17.06
CA ILE A 93 -24.39 4.96 17.96
C ILE A 93 -25.78 5.37 17.46
N GLU A 94 -26.78 5.28 18.33
CA GLU A 94 -28.14 5.64 17.98
C GLU A 94 -28.22 7.09 17.49
N ASN A 95 -29.00 7.31 16.42
CA ASN A 95 -29.21 8.61 15.78
C ASN A 95 -27.95 9.29 15.21
N VAL A 96 -26.85 8.54 15.10
CA VAL A 96 -25.62 8.97 14.45
C VAL A 96 -25.39 8.18 13.16
N SER A 97 -25.10 8.88 12.07
CA SER A 97 -24.70 8.28 10.80
C SER A 97 -23.52 9.05 10.21
N ALA A 98 -22.76 8.40 9.34
CA ALA A 98 -21.61 9.02 8.70
C ALA A 98 -21.53 8.64 7.23
N ASN A 99 -21.19 9.61 6.39
CA ASN A 99 -20.93 9.42 4.97
C ASN A 99 -19.58 10.00 4.60
N ILE A 100 -18.98 9.46 3.54
CA ILE A 100 -17.67 9.89 3.04
C ILE A 100 -17.78 10.25 1.55
N TYR A 101 -17.10 11.34 1.18
CA TYR A 101 -17.13 11.96 -0.13
C TYR A 101 -15.73 12.46 -0.51
N ASP A 102 -15.57 12.90 -1.75
CA ASP A 102 -14.34 13.54 -2.26
C ASP A 102 -13.07 12.72 -1.99
N ILE A 103 -13.18 11.39 -2.09
CA ILE A 103 -12.07 10.46 -1.80
C ILE A 103 -10.97 10.62 -2.85
N SER A 104 -9.74 10.79 -2.38
CA SER A 104 -8.52 10.86 -3.17
C SER A 104 -7.44 9.95 -2.57
N LEU A 105 -6.22 9.99 -3.12
CA LEU A 105 -5.08 9.27 -2.54
C LEU A 105 -4.64 9.85 -1.19
N THR A 106 -4.90 11.13 -0.94
CA THR A 106 -4.36 11.90 0.20
C THR A 106 -5.40 12.41 1.17
N GLY A 107 -6.70 12.29 0.85
CA GLY A 107 -7.74 12.83 1.70
C GLY A 107 -9.16 12.46 1.28
N ALA A 108 -10.11 12.79 2.15
CA ALA A 108 -11.54 12.70 1.90
C ALA A 108 -12.32 13.67 2.81
N THR A 109 -13.58 13.88 2.48
CA THR A 109 -14.54 14.61 3.30
C THR A 109 -15.47 13.63 4.00
N ILE A 110 -15.58 13.71 5.34
CA ILE A 110 -16.58 12.97 6.12
C ILE A 110 -17.67 13.93 6.59
N ILE A 111 -18.93 13.52 6.47
CA ILE A 111 -20.06 14.20 7.11
C ILE A 111 -20.65 13.24 8.13
N ILE A 112 -20.58 13.63 9.40
CA ILE A 112 -21.21 12.89 10.51
C ILE A 112 -22.47 13.63 10.91
N LYS A 113 -23.60 12.95 10.79
CA LYS A 113 -24.90 13.45 11.21
C LYS A 113 -25.27 12.91 12.57
N ASP A 114 -25.67 13.76 13.50
CA ASP A 114 -26.06 13.40 14.86
C ASP A 114 -27.37 14.08 15.25
N THR A 115 -28.46 13.32 15.22
CA THR A 115 -29.82 13.81 15.46
C THR A 115 -30.30 13.58 16.89
N ASN A 116 -29.40 13.30 17.83
CA ASN A 116 -29.75 13.21 19.25
C ASN A 116 -30.17 14.59 19.80
N GLU A 117 -31.07 14.60 20.79
CA GLU A 117 -31.46 15.85 21.50
C GLU A 117 -30.27 16.58 22.13
N LYS A 118 -29.23 15.81 22.49
CA LYS A 118 -27.94 16.29 22.96
C LYS A 118 -26.85 15.71 22.07
N PRO A 119 -26.49 16.40 20.99
CA PRO A 119 -25.48 15.90 20.07
C PRO A 119 -24.10 15.81 20.71
N TYR A 120 -23.30 14.87 20.24
CA TYR A 120 -21.93 14.66 20.66
C TYR A 120 -20.99 15.71 20.05
N ILE A 121 -20.04 16.18 20.87
CA ILE A 121 -18.90 16.96 20.40
C ILE A 121 -17.91 16.01 19.72
N GLN A 122 -17.46 16.37 18.51
CA GLN A 122 -16.58 15.54 17.69
C GLN A 122 -15.21 16.19 17.57
N GLY A 123 -14.13 15.41 17.76
CA GLY A 123 -12.76 15.90 17.64
C GLY A 123 -12.15 15.74 16.25
N GLU A 124 -10.91 16.20 16.07
CA GLU A 124 -10.14 15.97 14.82
C GLU A 124 -9.54 14.58 14.71
N TRP A 125 -9.39 13.86 15.82
CA TRP A 125 -8.74 12.54 15.85
C TRP A 125 -9.37 11.57 14.84
N TYR A 126 -8.51 10.86 14.13
CA TYR A 126 -8.88 9.73 13.28
C TYR A 126 -7.75 8.70 13.22
N LYS A 127 -8.10 7.48 12.81
CA LYS A 127 -7.16 6.47 12.32
C LYS A 127 -7.62 5.91 10.99
N ILE A 128 -6.68 5.44 10.18
CA ILE A 128 -6.96 4.74 8.92
C ILE A 128 -6.53 3.29 9.05
N GLU A 129 -7.41 2.40 8.62
CA GLU A 129 -7.13 0.96 8.58
C GLU A 129 -7.39 0.43 7.18
N LYS A 130 -6.58 -0.54 6.76
CA LYS A 130 -6.67 -1.22 5.47
C LYS A 130 -7.25 -2.62 5.65
N GLN A 131 -8.11 -3.02 4.72
CA GLN A 131 -8.59 -4.39 4.67
C GLN A 131 -7.59 -5.28 3.94
N VAL A 132 -7.15 -6.36 4.59
CA VAL A 132 -6.32 -7.42 4.00
C VAL A 132 -6.90 -8.76 4.44
N ASP A 133 -7.25 -9.61 3.48
CA ASP A 133 -7.81 -10.95 3.72
C ASP A 133 -9.01 -10.98 4.70
N GLY A 134 -9.90 -9.99 4.57
CA GLY A 134 -11.10 -9.85 5.40
C GLY A 134 -10.85 -9.34 6.83
N LYS A 135 -9.59 -9.02 7.16
CA LYS A 135 -9.20 -8.42 8.43
C LYS A 135 -8.78 -6.97 8.24
N TRP A 136 -8.83 -6.20 9.32
CA TRP A 136 -8.49 -4.77 9.33
C TRP A 136 -7.18 -4.56 10.06
N TYR A 137 -6.26 -3.84 9.42
CA TYR A 137 -4.94 -3.54 9.96
C TYR A 137 -4.69 -2.04 9.97
N GLU A 138 -4.06 -1.54 11.02
CA GLU A 138 -3.68 -0.12 11.07
C GLU A 138 -2.72 0.23 9.94
N VAL A 139 -3.00 1.33 9.24
CA VAL A 139 -2.05 1.88 8.28
C VAL A 139 -0.89 2.48 9.07
N LYS A 140 0.34 2.16 8.67
CA LYS A 140 1.55 2.72 9.29
C LYS A 140 1.60 4.24 9.11
N THR A 141 1.89 4.97 10.18
CA THR A 141 2.13 6.42 10.12
C THR A 141 3.56 6.72 9.67
N LEU A 142 3.74 7.85 8.98
CA LEU A 142 5.05 8.39 8.59
C LEU A 142 5.78 9.07 9.75
N LEU A 143 5.04 9.41 10.81
CA LEU A 143 5.52 10.11 11.99
C LEU A 143 5.26 9.23 13.23
N ASP A 144 6.28 9.08 14.08
CA ASP A 144 6.15 8.37 15.36
C ASP A 144 5.49 9.24 16.44
N ASN A 145 5.82 10.54 16.46
CA ASN A 145 5.32 11.52 17.42
C ASN A 145 4.40 12.52 16.71
N TYR A 146 3.12 12.17 16.61
CA TYR A 146 2.09 13.04 16.06
C TYR A 146 0.98 13.29 17.09
N GLY A 147 0.17 14.31 16.84
CA GLY A 147 -0.98 14.64 17.64
C GLY A 147 -2.04 15.35 16.82
N PHE A 148 -3.27 15.33 17.32
CA PHE A 148 -4.39 16.06 16.74
C PHE A 148 -4.70 17.28 17.59
N ASN A 149 -5.27 18.34 16.99
CA ASN A 149 -5.72 19.46 17.79
C ASN A 149 -6.87 19.01 18.69
N SER A 150 -6.88 19.49 19.93
CA SER A 150 -7.96 19.25 20.88
C SER A 150 -9.09 20.27 20.65
N ILE A 151 -9.67 20.24 19.44
CA ILE A 151 -10.80 21.08 19.03
C ILE A 151 -12.04 20.21 18.97
N GLY A 152 -13.14 20.73 19.52
CA GLY A 152 -14.45 20.09 19.49
C GLY A 152 -15.39 20.79 18.52
N TYR A 153 -15.96 20.02 17.60
CA TYR A 153 -16.97 20.47 16.65
C TYR A 153 -18.36 20.02 17.10
N LEU A 154 -19.29 20.96 17.13
CA LEU A 154 -20.71 20.70 17.35
C LEU A 154 -21.43 20.57 15.99
N PRO A 155 -22.49 19.77 15.90
CA PRO A 155 -23.33 19.76 14.71
C PRO A 155 -23.91 21.13 14.39
N ASP A 156 -24.04 21.42 13.11
CA ASP A 156 -24.67 22.62 12.59
C ASP A 156 -26.22 22.55 12.65
N GLU A 157 -26.89 23.52 12.00
CA GLU A 157 -28.36 23.55 11.92
C GLU A 157 -28.99 22.35 11.21
N ASN A 158 -28.21 21.61 10.41
CA ASN A 158 -28.64 20.39 9.73
C ASN A 158 -28.33 19.12 10.55
N ASN A 159 -27.81 19.30 11.77
CA ASN A 159 -27.29 18.26 12.63
C ASN A 159 -26.05 17.57 12.07
N GLU A 160 -25.21 18.28 11.31
CA GLU A 160 -24.05 17.74 10.62
C GLU A 160 -22.74 18.35 11.10
N VAL A 161 -21.70 17.52 11.16
CA VAL A 161 -20.31 17.94 11.33
C VAL A 161 -19.51 17.49 10.11
N LYS A 162 -18.92 18.46 9.40
CA LYS A 162 -18.05 18.22 8.26
C LYS A 162 -16.59 18.14 8.70
N HIS A 163 -15.95 17.00 8.46
CA HIS A 163 -14.52 16.79 8.65
C HIS A 163 -13.84 16.69 7.28
N VAL A 164 -13.03 17.69 6.92
CA VAL A 164 -12.15 17.60 5.76
C VAL A 164 -10.84 17.01 6.23
N ILE A 165 -10.57 15.76 5.85
CA ILE A 165 -9.39 15.03 6.30
C ILE A 165 -8.37 15.02 5.18
N ASP A 166 -7.26 15.72 5.41
CA ASP A 166 -6.00 15.52 4.70
C ASP A 166 -5.15 14.58 5.55
N TRP A 167 -4.85 13.40 5.03
CA TRP A 167 -4.04 12.40 5.70
C TRP A 167 -2.64 12.27 5.09
N GLU A 168 -2.29 13.06 4.07
CA GLU A 168 -0.96 13.03 3.45
C GLU A 168 0.14 13.28 4.46
N TRP A 169 -0.08 14.23 5.38
CA TRP A 169 0.88 14.60 6.40
C TRP A 169 1.21 13.45 7.38
N LEU A 170 0.29 12.49 7.58
CA LEU A 170 0.44 11.42 8.55
C LEU A 170 0.68 10.05 7.90
N TYR A 171 0.09 9.79 6.73
CA TYR A 171 0.10 8.49 6.06
C TYR A 171 0.66 8.55 4.63
N GLY A 172 0.84 9.75 4.07
CA GLY A 172 1.19 9.94 2.66
C GLY A 172 0.03 9.59 1.72
N GLU A 173 0.37 9.27 0.47
CA GLU A 173 -0.59 8.73 -0.48
C GLU A 173 -0.93 7.27 -0.13
N LEU A 174 -2.22 6.99 0.03
CA LEU A 174 -2.71 5.63 0.22
C LEU A 174 -2.84 4.91 -1.13
N PRO A 175 -2.26 3.70 -1.29
CA PRO A 175 -2.44 2.90 -2.49
C PRO A 175 -3.91 2.52 -2.71
N LEU A 176 -4.23 2.08 -3.93
CA LEU A 176 -5.55 1.52 -4.24
C LEU A 176 -5.90 0.37 -3.26
N GLY A 177 -7.17 0.31 -2.86
CA GLY A 177 -7.66 -0.72 -1.94
C GLY A 177 -8.89 -0.30 -1.15
N SER A 178 -9.28 -1.18 -0.23
CA SER A 178 -10.40 -1.00 0.69
C SER A 178 -9.88 -0.56 2.06
N TYR A 179 -10.44 0.51 2.58
CA TYR A 179 -10.02 1.17 3.80
C TYR A 179 -11.22 1.52 4.67
N ARG A 180 -10.95 1.85 5.93
CA ARG A 180 -11.93 2.50 6.81
C ARG A 180 -11.26 3.59 7.63
N ILE A 181 -12.00 4.66 7.89
CA ILE A 181 -11.62 5.69 8.85
C ILE A 181 -12.34 5.41 10.16
N LEU A 182 -11.56 5.34 11.24
CA LEU A 182 -12.10 5.33 12.60
C LEU A 182 -12.25 6.76 13.11
N LYS A 183 -13.43 7.07 13.65
CA LYS A 183 -13.73 8.34 14.31
C LYS A 183 -14.24 8.09 15.71
N GLU A 184 -13.78 8.91 16.66
CA GLU A 184 -14.35 8.96 18.00
C GLU A 184 -15.58 9.88 18.01
N VAL A 185 -16.70 9.36 18.50
CA VAL A 185 -17.95 10.09 18.73
C VAL A 185 -18.48 9.67 20.10
N GLY A 186 -18.58 10.62 21.04
CA GLY A 186 -19.13 10.35 22.37
C GLY A 186 -18.37 9.29 23.18
N GLY A 187 -17.05 9.22 23.04
CA GLY A 187 -16.21 8.21 23.73
C GLY A 187 -16.31 6.80 23.13
N LYS A 188 -16.93 6.65 21.96
CA LYS A 188 -17.05 5.39 21.21
C LYS A 188 -16.46 5.56 19.82
N TYR A 189 -16.14 4.44 19.17
CA TYR A 189 -15.59 4.45 17.82
C TYR A 189 -16.62 4.00 16.79
N ILE A 190 -16.78 4.82 15.75
CA ILE A 190 -17.49 4.46 14.52
C ILE A 190 -16.47 4.23 13.41
N SER A 191 -16.83 3.40 12.43
CA SER A 191 -16.03 3.16 11.23
C SER A 191 -16.75 3.63 9.99
N ILE A 192 -16.04 4.31 9.10
CA ILE A 192 -16.54 4.75 7.80
C ILE A 192 -15.69 4.08 6.72
N GLU A 193 -16.26 3.08 6.06
CA GLU A 193 -15.56 2.31 5.01
C GLU A 193 -15.54 3.07 3.68
N PHE A 194 -14.44 2.93 2.94
CA PHE A 194 -14.26 3.55 1.63
C PHE A 194 -13.29 2.77 0.75
N ASN A 195 -13.34 3.03 -0.55
CA ASN A 195 -12.44 2.43 -1.52
C ASN A 195 -11.67 3.51 -2.27
N ILE A 196 -10.37 3.30 -2.40
CA ILE A 196 -9.53 4.06 -3.33
C ILE A 196 -9.42 3.21 -4.60
N ALA A 197 -10.07 3.66 -5.66
CA ALA A 197 -10.05 3.03 -6.97
C ALA A 197 -9.52 4.03 -8.01
N THR A 198 -8.95 3.53 -9.11
CA THR A 198 -8.63 4.39 -10.25
C THR A 198 -9.93 5.01 -10.77
N THR A 199 -10.05 6.33 -10.73
CA THR A 199 -11.11 7.02 -11.48
C THR A 199 -10.93 6.66 -12.96
N SER A 200 -11.81 5.85 -13.54
CA SER A 200 -11.91 5.79 -15.00
C SER A 200 -12.38 7.16 -15.44
N LYS A 201 -11.48 7.97 -16.00
CA LYS A 201 -11.89 9.10 -16.84
C LYS A 201 -12.61 8.48 -18.03
N GLY A 202 -13.94 8.47 -17.96
CA GLY A 202 -14.82 8.30 -19.11
C GLY A 202 -14.89 9.58 -19.93
#